data_AF-A0A9E5M765-F1
#
_entry.id   AF-A0A9E5M765-F1
#
_cell.length_a   1.000
_cell.length_b   1.000
_cell.length_c   1.000
_cell.angle_alpha   90.00
_cell.angle_beta   90.00
_cell.angle_gamma   90.00
#
_symmetry.space_group_name_H-M   'P 1'
#
loop_
_entity.id
_entity.type
_entity.pdbx_description
1 polymer ?
#
loop_
_entity_poly.entity_id
_entity_poly.type
_entity_poly.pdbx_seq_one_letter_code
_entity_poly.pdbx_strand_id
1 'polypeptide(L)'
;MDTSNLIQTVSVYALPVIFAITLHEAAHGYAAKYFGDRTAYMMGRVTLNPFAHIHWVGTILLPLLLYFSTSGALLFGYAKPVPVNFGNLRHPKRDMIWVALAGPGSNLIQAIVWALLYVVYTDFGVT
;
A
#
# COMPACT_ATOMS: atom_id res chain seq x y z
N MET A 1 5.95 -22.68 -17.24
CA MET A 1 4.73 -22.49 -16.41
C MET A 1 3.55 -22.43 -17.35
N ASP A 2 2.51 -23.21 -17.12
CA ASP A 2 1.27 -23.06 -17.88
C ASP A 2 0.71 -21.65 -17.67
N THR A 3 0.10 -21.09 -18.72
CA THR A 3 -0.54 -19.77 -18.68
C THR A 3 -1.56 -19.67 -17.54
N SER A 4 -2.32 -20.74 -17.27
CA SER A 4 -3.25 -20.84 -16.15
C SER A 4 -2.57 -20.70 -14.79
N ASN A 5 -1.45 -21.39 -14.58
CA ASN A 5 -0.67 -21.32 -13.34
C ASN A 5 -0.07 -19.92 -13.13
N LEU A 6 0.37 -19.27 -14.22
CA LEU A 6 0.86 -17.90 -14.17
C LEU A 6 -0.24 -16.91 -13.77
N ILE A 7 -1.42 -16.99 -14.41
CA ILE A 7 -2.57 -16.13 -14.11
C ILE A 7 -3.01 -16.30 -12.66
N GLN A 8 -3.09 -17.53 -12.17
CA GLN A 8 -3.47 -17.82 -10.78
C GLN A 8 -2.46 -17.22 -9.80
N THR A 9 -1.16 -17.46 -10.03
CA THR A 9 -0.07 -16.92 -9.21
C THR A 9 -0.17 -15.39 -9.13
N VAL A 10 -0.23 -14.72 -10.28
CA VAL A 10 -0.31 -13.26 -10.32
C VAL A 10 -1.56 -12.76 -9.59
N SER A 11 -2.72 -13.38 -9.79
CA SER A 11 -3.97 -12.95 -9.18
C SER A 11 -3.96 -13.07 -7.65
N VAL A 12 -3.39 -14.16 -7.13
CA VAL A 12 -3.29 -14.42 -5.69
C VAL A 12 -2.31 -13.45 -5.00
N TYR A 13 -1.18 -13.12 -5.64
CA TYR A 13 -0.19 -12.22 -5.03
C TYR A 13 -0.50 -10.74 -5.26
N ALA A 14 -1.04 -10.36 -6.42
CA ALA A 14 -1.27 -8.95 -6.76
C ALA A 14 -2.32 -8.30 -5.86
N LEU A 15 -3.41 -9.01 -5.53
CA LEU A 15 -4.51 -8.44 -4.76
C LEU A 15 -4.06 -7.98 -3.35
N PRO A 16 -3.42 -8.83 -2.51
CA PRO A 16 -2.94 -8.42 -1.19
C PRO A 16 -1.91 -7.30 -1.27
N VAL A 17 -1.02 -7.32 -2.27
CA VAL A 17 0.03 -6.30 -2.44
C VAL A 17 -0.57 -4.94 -2.78
N ILE A 18 -1.52 -4.90 -3.72
CA ILE A 18 -2.23 -3.66 -4.09
C ILE A 18 -3.00 -3.12 -2.88
N PHE A 19 -3.67 -4.00 -2.14
CA PHE A 19 -4.38 -3.60 -0.91
C PHE A 19 -3.42 -3.10 0.17
N ALA A 20 -2.24 -3.71 0.32
CA ALA A 20 -1.25 -3.29 1.29
C ALA A 20 -0.77 -1.86 0.97
N ILE A 21 -0.36 -1.60 -0.27
CA ILE A 21 0.14 -0.27 -0.66
C ILE A 21 -0.96 0.80 -0.54
N THR A 22 -2.19 0.50 -0.97
CA THR A 22 -3.29 1.47 -0.91
C THR A 22 -3.71 1.82 0.50
N LEU A 23 -3.87 0.81 1.37
CA LEU A 23 -4.23 1.05 2.75
C LEU A 23 -3.12 1.78 3.51
N HIS A 24 -1.86 1.46 3.21
CA HIS A 24 -0.68 2.13 3.76
C HIS A 24 -0.70 3.65 3.52
N GLU A 25 -0.85 4.03 2.26
CA GLU A 25 -0.86 5.43 1.85
C GLU A 25 -2.12 6.16 2.34
N ALA A 26 -3.28 5.49 2.29
CA ALA A 26 -4.52 6.03 2.83
C ALA A 26 -4.42 6.24 4.36
N ALA A 27 -3.73 5.34 5.09
CA ALA A 27 -3.52 5.46 6.52
C ALA A 27 -2.64 6.66 6.89
N HIS A 28 -1.58 6.93 6.12
CA HIS A 28 -0.78 8.16 6.28
C HIS A 28 -1.66 9.42 6.13
N GLY A 29 -2.46 9.49 5.06
CA GLY A 29 -3.33 10.63 4.82
C GLY A 29 -4.47 10.76 5.85
N TYR A 30 -5.00 9.65 6.36
CA TYR A 30 -5.99 9.63 7.42
C TYR A 30 -5.41 10.12 8.76
N ALA A 31 -4.22 9.63 9.12
CA ALA A 31 -3.52 10.09 10.31
C ALA A 31 -3.18 11.58 10.22
N ALA A 32 -2.67 12.05 9.07
CA ALA A 32 -2.39 13.46 8.84
C ALA A 32 -3.65 14.33 9.06
N LYS A 33 -4.80 13.91 8.51
CA LYS A 33 -6.10 14.55 8.73
C LYS A 33 -6.47 14.60 10.21
N TYR A 34 -6.28 13.51 10.94
CA TYR A 34 -6.58 13.43 12.37
C TYR A 34 -5.74 14.42 13.20
N PHE A 35 -4.46 14.58 12.84
CA PHE A 35 -3.54 15.51 13.52
C PHE A 35 -3.64 16.97 13.05
N GLY A 36 -4.50 17.28 12.08
CA GLY A 36 -4.82 18.65 11.65
C GLY A 36 -4.52 18.95 10.19
N ASP A 37 -3.73 18.12 9.52
CA ASP A 37 -3.38 18.32 8.12
C ASP A 37 -4.41 17.71 7.16
N ARG A 38 -5.28 18.55 6.62
CA ARG A 38 -6.31 18.14 5.66
C ARG A 38 -5.82 18.10 4.21
N THR A 39 -4.54 18.37 3.94
CA THR A 39 -3.98 18.49 2.58
C THR A 39 -4.25 17.27 1.71
N ALA A 40 -3.89 16.07 2.17
CA ALA A 40 -4.16 14.80 1.49
C ALA A 40 -5.66 14.54 1.28
N TYR A 41 -6.47 14.86 2.29
CA TYR A 41 -7.91 14.64 2.28
C TYR A 41 -8.61 15.55 1.26
N MET A 42 -8.26 16.84 1.21
CA MET A 42 -8.80 17.81 0.25
C MET A 42 -8.41 17.48 -1.19
N MET A 43 -7.24 16.85 -1.40
CA MET A 43 -6.83 16.35 -2.71
C MET A 43 -7.51 15.04 -3.12
N GLY A 44 -8.42 14.49 -2.30
CA GLY A 44 -9.07 13.20 -2.58
C GLY A 44 -8.10 12.01 -2.58
N ARG A 45 -6.92 12.15 -1.95
CA ARG A 45 -5.89 11.10 -1.90
C ARG A 45 -6.07 10.11 -0.76
N VAL A 46 -6.93 10.38 0.21
CA VAL A 46 -7.30 9.41 1.25
C VAL A 46 -8.39 8.50 0.69
N THR A 47 -7.99 7.49 -0.08
CA THR A 47 -8.91 6.60 -0.81
C THR A 47 -8.40 5.17 -0.87
N LEU A 48 -9.32 4.22 -0.95
CA LEU A 48 -9.00 2.81 -1.19
C LEU A 48 -8.76 2.51 -2.68
N ASN A 49 -8.88 3.53 -3.54
CA ASN A 49 -8.64 3.38 -4.98
C ASN A 49 -7.12 3.26 -5.26
N PRO A 50 -6.64 2.11 -5.77
CA PRO A 50 -5.23 1.93 -6.12
C PRO A 50 -4.74 2.86 -7.20
N PHE A 51 -5.60 3.22 -8.15
CA PHE A 51 -5.25 4.15 -9.23
C PHE A 51 -4.90 5.55 -8.72
N ALA A 52 -5.38 5.94 -7.53
CA ALA A 52 -5.02 7.23 -6.93
C ALA A 52 -3.58 7.28 -6.39
N HIS A 53 -2.97 6.12 -6.16
CA HIS A 53 -1.65 5.95 -5.56
C HIS A 53 -0.59 5.45 -6.56
N ILE A 54 -1.00 5.03 -7.75
CA ILE A 54 -0.08 4.57 -8.79
C ILE A 54 0.68 5.76 -9.39
N HIS A 55 2.01 5.63 -9.51
CA HIS A 55 2.84 6.53 -10.29
C HIS A 55 3.23 5.82 -11.59
N TRP A 56 2.71 6.23 -12.75
CA TRP A 56 2.97 5.55 -14.03
C TRP A 56 4.46 5.28 -14.32
N VAL A 57 5.33 6.20 -13.95
CA VAL A 57 6.79 6.03 -14.10
C VAL A 57 7.36 5.09 -13.03
N GLY A 58 6.96 5.25 -11.77
CA GLY A 58 7.57 4.56 -10.64
C GLY A 58 7.04 3.13 -10.43
N THR A 59 5.79 2.90 -10.79
CA THR A 59 5.07 1.64 -10.54
C THR A 59 5.01 0.73 -11.77
N ILE A 60 5.19 1.28 -12.99
CA ILE A 60 5.09 0.49 -14.23
C ILE A 60 6.39 0.57 -15.03
N LEU A 61 6.85 1.79 -15.38
CA LEU A 61 8.02 1.95 -16.25
C LEU A 61 9.31 1.44 -15.59
N LEU A 62 9.56 1.79 -14.32
CA LEU A 62 10.78 1.41 -13.61
C LEU A 62 10.88 -0.11 -13.37
N PRO A 63 9.85 -0.82 -12.88
CA PRO A 63 9.88 -2.28 -12.78
C PRO A 63 10.09 -2.98 -14.12
N LEU A 64 9.47 -2.49 -15.21
CA LEU A 64 9.66 -3.05 -16.55
C LEU A 64 11.10 -2.86 -17.04
N LEU A 65 11.65 -1.66 -16.91
CA LEU A 65 13.05 -1.38 -17.28
C LEU A 65 14.02 -2.26 -16.51
N LEU A 66 13.82 -2.38 -15.19
CA LEU A 66 14.66 -3.23 -14.36
C LEU A 66 14.50 -4.71 -14.71
N TYR A 67 13.29 -5.17 -15.00
CA TYR A 67 13.05 -6.55 -15.45
C TYR A 67 13.84 -6.86 -16.73
N PHE A 68 13.78 -5.98 -17.74
CA PHE A 68 14.53 -6.17 -18.99
C PHE A 68 16.04 -5.97 -18.82
N SER A 69 16.47 -5.05 -17.95
CA SER A 69 17.89 -4.72 -17.77
C SER A 69 18.62 -5.69 -16.84
N THR A 70 17.92 -6.36 -15.93
CA THR A 70 18.51 -7.26 -14.92
C THR A 70 18.04 -8.71 -15.07
N SER A 71 17.36 -9.03 -16.19
CA SER A 71 16.73 -10.34 -16.41
C SER A 71 15.79 -10.76 -15.27
N GLY A 72 15.09 -9.78 -14.68
CA GLY A 72 14.16 -9.99 -13.58
C GLY A 72 14.78 -10.17 -12.19
N ALA A 73 16.09 -10.00 -12.02
CA ALA A 73 16.74 -10.14 -10.72
C ALA A 73 16.36 -9.03 -9.72
N LEU A 74 16.05 -7.83 -10.21
CA LEU A 74 15.63 -6.70 -9.39
C LEU A 74 14.31 -6.12 -9.91
N LEU A 75 13.31 -6.07 -9.05
CA LEU A 75 12.02 -5.42 -9.29
C LEU A 75 11.80 -4.40 -8.18
N PHE A 76 12.18 -3.15 -8.46
CA PHE A 76 11.91 -2.01 -7.58
C PHE A 76 10.94 -1.05 -8.26
N GLY A 77 10.00 -0.55 -7.47
CA GLY A 77 9.05 0.48 -7.88
C GLY A 77 8.63 1.30 -6.67
N TYR A 78 8.18 2.53 -6.93
CA TYR A 78 7.61 3.40 -5.91
C TYR A 78 6.21 3.86 -6.32
N ALA A 79 5.34 3.96 -5.32
CA ALA A 79 4.02 4.55 -5.47
C ALA A 79 4.10 6.08 -5.36
N LYS A 80 3.06 6.78 -5.78
CA LYS A 80 2.92 8.22 -5.59
C LYS A 80 2.58 8.48 -4.13
N PRO A 81 3.48 9.05 -3.31
CA PRO A 81 3.24 9.19 -1.89
C PRO A 81 2.14 10.21 -1.61
N VAL A 82 1.41 10.00 -0.53
CA VAL A 82 0.39 10.95 -0.06
C VAL A 82 1.05 12.18 0.56
N PRO A 83 0.69 13.40 0.13
CA PRO A 83 1.33 14.62 0.61
C PRO A 83 0.92 14.92 2.06
N VAL A 84 1.90 15.11 2.93
CA VAL A 84 1.72 15.53 4.34
C VAL A 84 2.39 16.88 4.54
N ASN A 85 1.62 17.87 4.97
CA ASN A 85 2.10 19.20 5.29
C ASN A 85 2.37 19.34 6.80
N PHE A 86 3.65 19.34 7.16
CA PHE A 86 4.15 19.51 8.52
C PHE A 86 3.63 20.78 9.21
N GLY A 87 3.46 21.88 8.46
CA GLY A 87 3.02 23.17 8.99
C GLY A 87 1.56 23.20 9.43
N ASN A 88 0.74 22.24 8.97
CA ASN A 88 -0.67 22.14 9.32
C ASN A 88 -0.94 21.17 10.50
N LEU A 89 0.10 20.49 10.99
CA LEU A 89 -0.02 19.59 12.14
C LEU A 89 -0.11 20.38 13.44
N ARG A 90 -0.93 19.91 14.38
CA ARG A 90 -1.08 20.55 15.71
C ARG A 90 0.21 20.53 16.50
N HIS A 91 0.94 19.41 16.49
CA HIS A 91 2.24 19.24 17.13
C HIS A 91 3.23 18.58 16.16
N PRO A 92 3.87 19.35 15.24
CA PRO A 92 4.57 18.81 14.07
C PRO A 92 5.57 17.68 14.36
N LYS A 93 6.37 17.79 15.43
CA LYS A 93 7.36 16.75 15.77
C LYS A 93 6.74 15.44 16.25
N ARG A 94 5.71 15.51 17.09
CA ARG A 94 5.07 14.33 17.69
C ARG A 94 4.11 13.68 16.71
N ASP A 95 3.30 14.50 16.05
CA ASP A 95 2.25 14.04 15.16
C ASP A 95 2.84 13.40 13.91
N MET A 96 4.00 13.89 13.44
CA MET A 96 4.74 13.25 12.34
C MET A 96 5.13 11.81 12.65
N ILE A 97 5.53 11.49 13.88
CA ILE A 97 5.87 10.12 14.27
C ILE A 97 4.66 9.22 14.12
N TRP A 98 3.49 9.67 14.59
CA TRP A 98 2.24 8.92 14.46
C TRP A 98 1.78 8.80 13.00
N VAL A 99 1.93 9.85 12.19
CA VAL A 99 1.64 9.79 10.76
C VAL A 99 2.56 8.78 10.08
N ALA A 100 3.87 8.81 10.35
CA ALA A 100 4.84 7.87 9.79
C ALA A 100 4.59 6.41 10.23
N LEU A 101 4.10 6.19 11.45
CA LEU A 101 3.74 4.86 11.95
C LEU A 101 2.38 4.37 11.42
N ALA A 102 1.49 5.26 10.96
CA ALA A 102 0.16 4.89 10.49
C ALA A 102 0.20 3.94 9.29
N GLY A 103 1.08 4.19 8.32
CA GLY A 103 1.29 3.30 7.17
C GLY A 103 1.72 1.89 7.59
N PRO A 104 2.90 1.72 8.22
CA PRO A 104 3.35 0.42 8.72
C PRO A 104 2.36 -0.25 9.68
N GLY A 105 1.69 0.51 10.54
CA GLY A 105 0.66 0.02 11.43
C GLY A 105 -0.54 -0.57 10.69
N SER A 106 -0.97 0.06 9.58
CA SER A 106 -2.04 -0.48 8.75
C SER A 106 -1.64 -1.81 8.08
N ASN A 107 -0.39 -1.94 7.61
CA ASN A 107 0.11 -3.19 7.04
C ASN A 107 0.17 -4.30 8.09
N LEU A 108 0.56 -3.98 9.34
CA LEU A 108 0.58 -4.94 10.43
C LEU A 108 -0.85 -5.44 10.75
N ILE A 109 -1.82 -4.53 10.81
CA ILE A 109 -3.23 -4.89 10.99
C ILE A 109 -3.70 -5.76 9.84
N GLN A 110 -3.37 -5.42 8.59
CA GLN A 110 -3.69 -6.26 7.43
C GLN A 110 -3.08 -7.66 7.55
N ALA A 111 -1.81 -7.78 7.95
CA ALA A 111 -1.16 -9.08 8.14
C ALA A 111 -1.90 -9.94 9.18
N ILE A 112 -2.32 -9.34 10.30
CA ILE A 112 -3.10 -10.03 11.33
C ILE A 112 -4.46 -10.46 10.76
N VAL A 113 -5.16 -9.59 10.03
CA VAL A 113 -6.45 -9.92 9.40
C VAL A 113 -6.29 -11.08 8.41
N TRP A 114 -5.26 -11.07 7.56
CA TRP A 114 -4.99 -12.17 6.63
C TRP A 114 -4.68 -13.48 7.35
N ALA A 115 -3.90 -13.44 8.43
CA ALA A 115 -3.59 -14.62 9.22
C ALA A 115 -4.85 -15.21 9.87
N LEU A 116 -5.73 -14.37 10.43
CA LEU A 116 -7.01 -14.81 11.00
C LEU A 116 -7.92 -15.40 9.94
N LEU A 117 -8.03 -14.77 8.76
CA LEU A 117 -8.81 -15.31 7.64
C LEU A 117 -8.28 -16.66 7.18
N TYR A 118 -6.97 -16.86 7.18
CA TYR A 118 -6.35 -18.14 6.84
C TYR A 118 -6.71 -19.23 7.86
N VAL A 119 -6.57 -18.95 9.16
CA VAL A 119 -6.94 -19.89 10.23
C VAL A 119 -8.42 -20.26 10.14
N VAL A 120 -9.28 -19.26 9.97
CA VAL A 120 -10.72 -19.47 9.77
C VAL A 120 -10.97 -20.36 8.54
N TYR A 121 -10.35 -20.04 7.40
CA TYR A 121 -10.50 -20.82 6.18
C TYR A 121 -10.10 -22.30 6.35
N THR A 122 -9.01 -22.57 7.09
CA THR A 122 -8.59 -23.95 7.38
C THR A 122 -9.49 -24.66 8.38
N ASP A 123 -10.02 -23.95 9.39
CA ASP A 123 -10.88 -24.52 10.42
C ASP A 123 -12.29 -24.87 9.88
N PHE A 124 -12.77 -24.15 8.86
CA PHE A 124 -14.04 -24.44 8.18
C PHE A 124 -13.94 -25.61 7.17
N GLY A 125 -12.80 -26.30 7.08
CA GLY A 125 -12.68 -27.58 6.36
C GLY A 125 -12.79 -27.47 4.83
N VAL A 126 -12.40 -26.35 4.22
CA VAL A 126 -12.41 -26.15 2.76
C VAL A 126 -11.17 -26.78 2.08
N THR A 127 -10.54 -27.77 2.71
CA THR A 127 -9.40 -28.53 2.17
C THR A 127 -9.80 -29.94 1.78
#